data_AF-A0A848LQJ3-F1
#
_entry.id   AF-A0A848LQJ3-F1
#
_cell.length_a   1.000
_cell.length_b   1.000
_cell.length_c   1.000
_cell.angle_alpha   90.00
_cell.angle_beta   90.00
_cell.angle_gamma   90.00
#
_symmetry.space_group_name_H-M   'P 1'
#
loop_
_entity.id
_entity.type
_entity.pdbx_description
1 polymer ?
#
loop_
_entity_poly.entity_id
_entity_poly.type
_entity_poly.pdbx_seq_one_letter_code
_entity_poly.pdbx_strand_id
1 'polypeptide(L)'
;MEGQHHLKPGPLSGVVHRNIRALVEERRELERRKTRQQRIADGITRFTGSMIFVYLHLALFGGWLIINAGLVPGVKPFDPFPFVMLAMWASVEAIFLSTFVLISQNRQAELADKRADLDLQVNLLAEHEITRLIHMVDGIADRLGVQTGRDAHLEELKRDVAPEKVLAEIERHNRPESLPEEPDNPTDIPH
;
A
#
# COMPACT_ATOMS: atom_id res chain seq x y z
N MET A 1 -7.25 -16.06 -51.64
CA MET A 1 -7.39 -14.89 -50.76
C MET A 1 -8.56 -15.22 -49.84
N GLU A 2 -8.50 -15.35 -48.52
CA GLU A 2 -7.51 -15.21 -47.46
C GLU A 2 -8.01 -16.17 -46.36
N GLY A 3 -7.13 -17.02 -45.82
CA GLY A 3 -7.50 -17.95 -44.75
C GLY A 3 -7.56 -17.21 -43.41
N GLN A 4 -8.76 -16.96 -42.89
CA GLN A 4 -8.95 -16.43 -41.53
C GLN A 4 -8.56 -17.50 -40.51
N HIS A 5 -7.34 -17.39 -39.98
CA HIS A 5 -6.87 -18.19 -38.85
C HIS A 5 -7.56 -17.70 -37.56
N HIS A 6 -8.71 -18.30 -37.24
CA HIS A 6 -9.35 -18.18 -35.93
C HIS A 6 -8.43 -18.82 -34.87
N LEU A 7 -7.59 -18.02 -34.22
CA LEU A 7 -6.81 -18.44 -33.05
C LEU A 7 -7.79 -18.68 -31.88
N LYS A 8 -8.12 -19.94 -31.61
CA LYS A 8 -8.83 -20.33 -30.39
C LYS A 8 -7.96 -19.96 -29.18
N PRO A 9 -8.49 -19.23 -28.19
CA PRO A 9 -7.73 -18.86 -27.00
C PRO A 9 -7.31 -20.13 -26.25
N GLY A 10 -5.98 -20.33 -26.13
CA GLY A 10 -5.41 -21.52 -25.50
C GLY A 10 -5.79 -21.67 -24.02
N PRO A 11 -5.66 -22.89 -23.44
CA PRO A 11 -6.15 -23.25 -22.11
C PRO A 11 -5.63 -22.38 -20.96
N LEU A 12 -4.47 -21.72 -21.11
CA LEU A 12 -3.94 -20.80 -20.10
C LEU A 12 -4.75 -19.51 -20.01
N SER A 13 -5.34 -19.04 -21.10
CA SER A 13 -6.22 -17.87 -21.06
C SER A 13 -7.49 -18.17 -20.26
N GLY A 14 -8.02 -19.40 -20.30
CA GLY A 14 -9.17 -19.81 -19.51
C GLY A 14 -8.90 -19.81 -18.00
N VAL A 15 -7.72 -20.24 -17.57
CA VAL A 15 -7.29 -20.20 -16.16
C VAL A 15 -7.09 -18.75 -15.69
N VAL A 16 -6.36 -17.94 -16.47
CA VAL A 16 -6.13 -16.53 -16.17
C VAL A 16 -7.45 -15.74 -16.11
N HIS A 17 -8.38 -15.96 -17.06
CA HIS A 17 -9.70 -15.30 -17.05
C HIS A 17 -10.62 -15.75 -15.91
N ARG A 18 -10.44 -16.96 -15.37
CA ARG A 18 -11.17 -17.43 -14.17
C ARG A 18 -10.55 -16.85 -12.90
N ASN A 19 -9.23 -16.82 -12.81
CA ASN A 19 -8.50 -16.22 -11.68
C ASN A 19 -8.75 -14.71 -11.59
N ILE A 20 -8.72 -13.99 -12.72
CA ILE A 20 -9.05 -12.56 -12.77
C ILE A 20 -10.51 -12.34 -12.34
N ARG A 21 -11.45 -13.18 -12.78
CA ARG A 21 -12.84 -13.06 -12.34
C ARG A 21 -12.98 -13.28 -10.84
N ALA A 22 -12.38 -14.34 -10.30
CA ALA A 22 -12.39 -14.63 -8.87
C ALA A 22 -11.81 -13.46 -8.04
N LEU A 23 -10.68 -12.89 -8.46
CA LEU A 23 -10.06 -11.72 -7.81
C LEU A 23 -10.95 -10.46 -7.88
N VAL A 24 -11.60 -10.22 -9.03
CA VAL A 24 -12.51 -9.08 -9.20
C VAL A 24 -13.77 -9.25 -8.34
N GLU A 25 -14.27 -10.48 -8.22
CA GLU A 25 -15.45 -10.82 -7.42
C GLU A 25 -15.14 -10.68 -5.92
N GLU A 26 -14.00 -11.20 -5.46
CA GLU A 26 -13.51 -11.06 -4.09
C GLU A 26 -13.29 -9.59 -3.71
N ARG A 27 -12.66 -8.78 -4.59
CA ARG A 27 -12.53 -7.34 -4.35
C ARG A 27 -13.88 -6.64 -4.28
N ARG A 28 -14.85 -7.02 -5.10
CA ARG A 28 -16.21 -6.47 -5.05
C ARG A 28 -16.94 -6.87 -3.77
N GLU A 29 -16.74 -8.07 -3.26
CA GLU A 29 -17.30 -8.49 -1.98
C GLU A 29 -16.67 -7.75 -0.81
N LEU A 30 -15.36 -7.52 -0.83
CA LEU A 30 -14.66 -6.68 0.15
C LEU A 30 -15.18 -5.22 0.11
N GLU A 31 -15.34 -4.64 -1.07
CA GLU A 31 -15.95 -3.30 -1.25
C GLU A 31 -17.41 -3.25 -0.79
N ARG A 32 -18.18 -4.33 -0.98
CA ARG A 32 -19.57 -4.45 -0.48
C ARG A 32 -19.63 -4.61 1.03
N ARG A 33 -18.67 -5.30 1.63
CA ARG A 33 -18.50 -5.48 3.08
C ARG A 33 -17.94 -4.25 3.80
N LYS A 34 -17.44 -3.24 3.08
CA LYS A 34 -16.99 -2.00 3.71
C LYS A 34 -18.12 -1.38 4.52
N THR A 35 -17.87 -1.16 5.81
CA THR A 35 -18.81 -0.47 6.68
C THR A 35 -19.06 0.95 6.19
N ARG A 36 -20.21 1.55 6.52
CA ARG A 36 -20.52 2.94 6.14
C ARG A 36 -19.41 3.91 6.57
N GLN A 37 -18.80 3.66 7.73
CA GLN A 37 -17.67 4.42 8.25
C GLN A 37 -16.44 4.32 7.34
N GLN A 38 -16.10 3.14 6.82
CA GLN A 38 -14.99 2.97 5.88
C GLN A 38 -15.23 3.70 4.55
N ARG A 39 -16.48 3.73 4.05
CA ARG A 39 -16.80 4.52 2.85
C ARG A 39 -16.66 6.02 3.06
N ILE A 40 -17.07 6.50 4.24
CA ILE A 40 -16.91 7.91 4.62
C ILE A 40 -15.42 8.25 4.75
N ALA A 41 -14.64 7.39 5.41
CA ALA A 41 -13.19 7.57 5.54
C ALA A 41 -12.50 7.62 4.17
N ASP A 42 -12.84 6.73 3.23
CA ASP A 42 -12.29 6.72 1.87
C ASP A 42 -12.62 8.01 1.11
N GLY A 43 -13.84 8.53 1.28
CA GLY A 43 -14.26 9.80 0.71
C GLY A 43 -13.48 10.98 1.28
N ILE A 44 -13.31 11.02 2.60
CA ILE A 44 -12.58 12.09 3.30
C ILE A 44 -11.10 12.06 2.92
N THR A 45 -10.45 10.90 2.94
CA THR A 45 -9.05 10.73 2.49
C THR A 45 -8.83 11.34 1.10
N ARG A 46 -9.74 11.05 0.16
CA ARG A 46 -9.62 11.57 -1.22
C ARG A 46 -9.90 13.07 -1.30
N PHE A 47 -10.78 13.59 -0.44
CA PHE A 47 -11.15 15.00 -0.40
C PHE A 47 -10.05 15.86 0.23
N THR A 48 -9.56 15.48 1.42
CA THR A 48 -8.51 16.21 2.15
C THR A 48 -7.16 16.22 1.40
N GLY A 49 -6.89 15.20 0.58
CA GLY A 49 -5.71 15.16 -0.29
C GLY A 49 -5.85 15.90 -1.63
N SER A 50 -6.97 16.59 -1.88
CA SER A 50 -7.26 17.24 -3.17
C SER A 50 -7.00 18.75 -3.14
N MET A 51 -6.56 19.31 -4.27
CA MET A 51 -6.40 20.77 -4.42
C MET A 51 -7.74 21.52 -4.33
N ILE A 52 -8.86 20.86 -4.65
CA ILE A 52 -10.21 21.44 -4.57
C ILE A 52 -10.54 21.83 -3.12
N PHE A 53 -10.08 21.05 -2.15
CA PHE A 53 -10.26 21.33 -0.72
C PHE A 53 -9.63 22.68 -0.32
N VAL A 54 -8.41 22.94 -0.81
CA VAL A 54 -7.66 24.17 -0.54
C VAL A 54 -8.39 25.38 -1.12
N TYR A 55 -8.85 25.29 -2.37
CA TYR A 55 -9.60 26.38 -3.01
C TYR A 55 -10.92 26.67 -2.31
N LEU A 56 -11.62 25.64 -1.83
CA LEU A 56 -12.86 25.82 -1.07
C LEU A 56 -12.63 26.59 0.23
N HIS A 57 -11.59 26.23 1.00
CA HIS A 57 -11.25 26.93 2.24
C HIS A 57 -10.80 28.36 1.98
N LEU A 58 -10.00 28.57 0.94
CA LEU A 58 -9.56 29.91 0.55
C LEU A 58 -10.75 30.80 0.17
N ALA A 59 -11.71 30.27 -0.58
CA ALA A 59 -12.94 31.00 -0.93
C ALA A 59 -13.83 31.26 0.29
N LEU A 60 -13.94 30.28 1.20
CA LEU A 60 -14.75 30.40 2.42
C LEU A 60 -14.18 31.44 3.38
N PHE A 61 -12.91 31.32 3.76
CA PHE A 61 -12.24 32.28 4.65
C PHE A 61 -12.06 33.64 3.99
N GLY A 62 -11.69 33.68 2.70
CA GLY A 62 -11.57 34.91 1.94
C GLY A 62 -12.90 35.65 1.80
N GLY A 63 -13.99 34.93 1.51
CA GLY A 63 -15.34 35.47 1.46
C GLY A 63 -15.79 36.01 2.82
N TRP A 64 -15.55 35.26 3.89
CA TRP A 64 -15.85 35.72 5.25
C TRP A 64 -15.10 37.00 5.61
N LEU A 65 -13.81 37.07 5.25
CA LEU A 65 -12.98 38.24 5.49
C LEU A 65 -13.49 39.45 4.72
N ILE A 66 -13.83 39.31 3.43
CA ILE A 66 -14.35 40.42 2.61
C ILE A 66 -15.68 40.95 3.19
N ILE A 67 -16.58 40.06 3.60
CA ILE A 67 -17.87 40.44 4.19
C ILE A 67 -17.66 41.16 5.53
N ASN A 68 -16.80 40.65 6.41
CA ASN A 68 -16.60 41.19 7.76
C ASN A 68 -15.60 42.33 7.85
N ALA A 69 -14.77 42.54 6.84
CA ALA A 69 -13.89 43.72 6.73
C ALA A 69 -14.67 44.99 6.36
N GLY A 70 -15.99 44.91 6.12
CA GLY A 70 -16.83 46.07 5.81
C GLY A 70 -16.65 46.62 4.39
N LEU A 71 -16.05 45.84 3.48
CA LEU A 71 -15.90 46.21 2.06
C LEU A 71 -17.21 46.06 1.26
N VAL A 72 -18.23 45.41 1.84
CA VAL A 72 -19.51 45.14 1.18
C VAL A 72 -20.54 46.21 1.60
N PRO A 73 -20.99 47.09 0.68
CA PRO A 73 -21.99 48.11 1.00
C PRO A 73 -23.31 47.48 1.43
N GLY A 74 -23.86 47.90 2.56
CA GLY A 74 -25.17 47.45 3.06
C GLY A 74 -25.16 46.21 3.96
N VAL A 75 -24.01 45.56 4.17
CA VAL A 75 -23.88 44.46 5.14
C VAL A 75 -23.16 44.96 6.38
N LYS A 76 -23.80 44.82 7.55
CA LYS A 76 -23.16 45.14 8.83
C LYS A 76 -22.17 44.03 9.19
N PRO A 77 -20.89 44.33 9.46
CA PRO A 77 -19.93 43.35 9.94
C PRO A 77 -20.45 42.66 11.20
N PHE A 78 -20.49 41.33 11.18
CA PHE A 78 -20.99 40.53 12.30
C PHE A 78 -19.86 39.93 13.14
N ASP A 79 -18.67 39.78 12.55
CA ASP A 79 -17.42 39.35 13.20
C ASP A 79 -16.32 40.41 12.92
N PRO A 80 -16.34 41.58 13.58
CA PRO A 80 -15.33 42.61 13.37
C PRO A 80 -13.92 42.15 13.75
N PHE A 81 -12.90 42.83 13.23
CA PHE A 81 -11.51 42.60 13.65
C PHE A 81 -11.41 42.59 15.19
N PRO A 82 -10.87 41.53 15.82
CA PRO A 82 -9.90 40.56 15.29
C PRO A 82 -10.47 39.22 14.75
N PHE A 83 -11.75 39.13 14.35
CA PHE A 83 -12.38 37.93 13.77
C PHE A 83 -12.41 36.70 14.72
N VAL A 84 -12.91 36.90 15.94
CA VAL A 84 -12.92 35.86 16.98
C VAL A 84 -13.78 34.66 16.58
N MET A 85 -14.92 34.89 15.90
CA MET A 85 -15.79 33.79 15.50
C MET A 85 -15.12 32.92 14.43
N LEU A 86 -14.51 33.53 13.41
CA LEU A 86 -13.74 32.81 12.41
C LEU A 86 -12.61 32.00 13.04
N ALA A 87 -11.85 32.60 13.95
CA ALA A 87 -10.74 31.93 14.62
C ALA A 87 -11.19 30.69 15.41
N MET A 88 -12.30 30.78 16.15
CA MET A 88 -12.87 29.64 16.86
C MET A 88 -13.26 28.51 15.90
N TRP A 89 -14.01 28.82 14.83
CA TRP A 89 -14.42 27.83 13.84
C TRP A 89 -13.22 27.17 13.15
N ALA A 90 -12.24 27.97 12.71
CA ALA A 90 -11.03 27.48 12.08
C ALA A 90 -10.22 26.56 13.02
N SER A 91 -10.16 26.86 14.32
CA SER A 91 -9.45 26.02 15.29
C SER A 91 -10.10 24.64 15.45
N VAL A 92 -11.43 24.58 15.54
CA VAL A 92 -12.18 23.33 15.64
C VAL A 92 -12.03 22.52 14.36
N GLU A 93 -12.17 23.19 13.20
CA GLU A 93 -11.98 22.57 11.90
C GLU A 93 -10.57 21.98 11.73
N ALA A 94 -9.53 22.71 12.15
CA ALA A 94 -8.14 22.24 12.08
C ALA A 94 -7.90 20.94 12.88
N ILE A 95 -8.54 20.79 14.06
CA ILE A 95 -8.46 19.54 14.84
C ILE A 95 -9.06 18.38 14.05
N PHE A 96 -10.27 18.54 13.50
CA PHE A 96 -10.90 17.50 12.68
C PHE A 96 -10.07 17.16 11.45
N LEU A 97 -9.55 18.17 10.75
CA LEU A 97 -8.67 17.97 9.59
C LEU A 97 -7.41 17.21 9.96
N SER A 98 -6.74 17.59 11.04
CA SER A 98 -5.55 16.88 11.51
C SER A 98 -5.85 15.42 11.84
N THR A 99 -6.97 15.13 12.50
CA THR A 99 -7.40 13.75 12.79
C THR A 99 -7.69 12.98 11.50
N PHE A 100 -8.39 13.58 10.54
CA PHE A 100 -8.67 12.94 9.25
C PHE A 100 -7.41 12.69 8.43
N VAL A 101 -6.48 13.64 8.41
CA VAL A 101 -5.16 13.48 7.78
C VAL A 101 -4.41 12.33 8.43
N LEU A 102 -4.37 12.26 9.76
CA LEU A 102 -3.67 11.19 10.48
C LEU A 102 -4.29 9.81 10.20
N ILE A 103 -5.61 9.69 10.22
CA ILE A 103 -6.31 8.45 9.86
C ILE A 103 -5.98 8.04 8.41
N SER A 104 -5.99 9.02 7.51
CA SER A 104 -5.66 8.80 6.10
C SER A 104 -4.21 8.35 5.91
N GLN A 105 -3.28 8.96 6.64
CA GLN A 105 -1.86 8.62 6.62
C GLN A 105 -1.62 7.21 7.17
N ASN A 106 -2.19 6.87 8.32
CA ASN A 106 -2.07 5.53 8.91
C ASN A 106 -2.56 4.45 7.94
N ARG A 107 -3.68 4.68 7.27
CA ARG A 107 -4.19 3.76 6.25
C ARG A 107 -3.28 3.66 5.03
N GLN A 108 -2.73 4.78 4.57
CA GLN A 108 -1.78 4.78 3.45
C GLN A 108 -0.49 4.04 3.80
N ALA A 109 -0.01 4.18 5.03
CA ALA A 109 1.14 3.45 5.55
C ALA A 109 0.86 1.94 5.58
N GLU A 110 -0.27 1.49 6.14
CA GLU A 110 -0.64 0.07 6.16
C GLU A 110 -0.74 -0.54 4.74
N LEU A 111 -1.24 0.23 3.77
CA LEU A 111 -1.29 -0.19 2.37
C LEU A 111 0.09 -0.19 1.69
N ALA A 112 0.98 0.72 2.09
CA ALA A 112 2.35 0.77 1.59
C ALA A 112 3.16 -0.43 2.10
N ASP A 113 3.04 -0.77 3.39
CA ASP A 113 3.71 -1.93 3.99
C ASP A 113 3.30 -3.23 3.30
N LYS A 114 1.99 -3.45 3.11
CA LYS A 114 1.49 -4.63 2.38
C LYS A 114 2.00 -4.71 0.94
N ARG A 115 2.19 -3.57 0.27
CA ARG A 115 2.77 -3.55 -1.09
C ARG A 115 4.25 -3.89 -1.06
N ALA A 116 4.99 -3.34 -0.09
CA ALA A 116 6.40 -3.65 0.09
C ALA A 116 6.62 -5.16 0.33
N ASP A 117 5.79 -5.80 1.16
CA ASP A 117 5.85 -7.24 1.41
C ASP A 117 5.60 -8.06 0.13
N LEU A 118 4.61 -7.68 -0.68
CA LEU A 118 4.32 -8.34 -1.95
C LEU A 118 5.44 -8.13 -2.97
N ASP A 119 5.95 -6.92 -3.09
CA ASP A 119 7.05 -6.59 -4.00
C ASP A 119 8.32 -7.38 -3.63
N LEU A 120 8.59 -7.55 -2.34
CA LEU A 120 9.69 -8.38 -1.85
C LEU A 120 9.50 -9.86 -2.22
N GLN A 121 8.31 -10.41 -2.02
CA GLN A 121 8.01 -11.80 -2.42
C GLN A 121 8.15 -12.02 -3.92
N VAL A 122 7.67 -11.08 -4.74
CA VAL A 122 7.81 -11.15 -6.21
C VAL A 122 9.27 -11.09 -6.62
N ASN A 123 10.07 -10.21 -6.01
CA ASN A 123 11.51 -10.13 -6.29
C ASN A 123 12.24 -11.43 -5.93
N LEU A 124 11.97 -12.01 -4.76
CA LEU A 124 12.59 -13.28 -4.35
C LEU A 124 12.20 -14.44 -5.27
N LEU A 125 10.94 -14.49 -5.73
CA LEU A 125 10.51 -15.46 -6.73
C LEU A 125 11.22 -15.24 -8.07
N ALA A 126 11.35 -14.00 -8.52
CA ALA A 126 12.05 -13.67 -9.75
C ALA A 126 13.54 -14.06 -9.68
N GLU A 127 14.22 -13.79 -8.56
CA GLU A 127 15.61 -14.23 -8.33
C GLU A 127 15.75 -15.76 -8.40
N HIS A 128 14.81 -16.50 -7.82
CA HIS A 128 14.78 -17.96 -7.90
C HIS A 128 14.60 -18.46 -9.34
N GLU A 129 13.66 -17.88 -10.09
CA GLU A 129 13.42 -18.24 -11.49
C GLU A 129 14.62 -17.89 -12.38
N ILE A 130 15.26 -16.74 -12.17
CA ILE A 130 16.49 -16.34 -12.87
C ILE A 130 17.61 -17.34 -12.59
N THR A 131 17.82 -17.73 -11.33
CA THR A 131 18.83 -18.72 -10.96
C THR A 131 18.57 -20.06 -11.66
N ARG A 132 17.31 -20.50 -11.68
CA ARG A 132 16.93 -21.71 -12.40
C ARG A 132 17.15 -21.60 -13.91
N LEU A 133 16.88 -20.44 -14.51
CA LEU A 133 17.18 -20.17 -15.92
C LEU A 133 18.68 -20.21 -16.20
N ILE A 134 19.51 -19.64 -15.32
CA ILE A 134 20.98 -19.72 -15.41
C ILE A 134 21.41 -21.18 -15.42
N HIS A 135 20.92 -22.02 -14.50
CA HIS A 135 21.24 -23.46 -14.48
C HIS A 135 20.78 -24.20 -15.74
N MET A 136 19.60 -23.87 -16.27
CA MET A 136 19.11 -24.48 -17.51
C MET A 136 19.97 -24.08 -18.72
N VAL A 137 20.34 -22.80 -18.83
CA VAL A 137 21.19 -22.28 -19.92
C VAL A 137 22.60 -22.87 -19.84
N ASP A 138 23.16 -22.98 -18.64
CA ASP A 138 24.46 -23.61 -18.39
C ASP A 138 24.46 -25.08 -18.83
N GLY A 139 23.42 -25.84 -18.45
CA GLY A 139 23.26 -27.23 -18.89
C GLY A 139 23.11 -27.38 -20.41
N ILE A 140 22.53 -26.39 -21.10
CA ILE A 140 22.45 -26.36 -22.57
C ILE A 140 23.82 -26.02 -23.18
N ALA A 141 24.54 -25.04 -22.64
CA ALA A 141 25.87 -24.64 -23.10
C ALA A 141 26.86 -25.81 -23.03
N ASP A 142 26.87 -26.55 -21.92
CA ASP A 142 27.66 -27.76 -21.73
C ASP A 142 27.38 -28.82 -22.81
N ARG A 143 26.10 -29.03 -23.14
CA ARG A 143 25.68 -30.00 -24.17
C ARG A 143 26.09 -29.59 -25.58
N LEU A 144 26.17 -28.29 -25.85
CA LEU A 144 26.58 -27.75 -27.15
C LEU A 144 28.11 -27.60 -27.27
N GLY A 145 28.87 -27.91 -26.22
CA GLY A 145 30.32 -27.73 -26.18
C GLY A 145 30.75 -26.27 -26.28
N VAL A 146 29.82 -25.34 -26.03
CA VAL A 146 30.12 -23.91 -25.99
C VAL A 146 30.79 -23.67 -24.65
N GLN A 147 32.08 -23.35 -24.66
CA GLN A 147 32.75 -22.85 -23.47
C GLN A 147 32.17 -21.47 -23.16
N THR A 148 31.09 -21.43 -22.38
CA THR A 148 30.76 -20.26 -21.58
C THR A 148 31.99 -20.04 -20.71
N GLY A 149 32.73 -18.95 -20.99
CA GLY A 149 33.89 -18.59 -20.20
C GLY A 149 33.48 -18.65 -18.72
N ARG A 150 34.28 -19.32 -17.89
CA ARG A 150 34.12 -19.38 -16.44
C ARG A 150 34.31 -17.97 -15.88
N ASP A 151 33.37 -17.08 -16.16
CA ASP A 151 33.32 -15.76 -15.58
C ASP A 151 32.94 -15.96 -14.13
N ALA A 152 33.84 -15.56 -13.22
CA ALA A 152 33.65 -15.64 -11.78
C ALA A 152 32.31 -15.03 -11.31
N HIS A 153 31.71 -14.16 -12.13
CA HIS A 153 30.41 -13.54 -11.93
C HIS A 153 29.20 -14.50 -12.09
N LEU A 154 29.28 -15.54 -12.95
CA LEU A 154 28.21 -16.54 -13.10
C LEU A 154 28.19 -17.53 -11.93
N GLU A 155 29.35 -17.89 -11.39
CA GLU A 155 29.47 -18.71 -10.17
C GLU A 155 28.94 -17.96 -8.93
N GLU A 156 29.09 -16.64 -8.89
CA GLU A 156 28.52 -15.78 -7.85
C GLU A 156 26.98 -15.75 -7.92
N LEU A 157 26.40 -15.64 -9.12
CA LEU A 157 24.95 -15.70 -9.33
C LEU A 157 24.35 -17.10 -9.05
N LYS A 158 25.11 -18.17 -9.26
CA LYS A 158 24.71 -19.55 -8.91
C LYS A 158 24.79 -19.84 -7.41
N ARG A 159 25.45 -18.99 -6.63
CA ARG A 159 25.67 -19.20 -5.19
C ARG A 159 24.44 -18.73 -4.40
N ASP A 160 23.36 -19.50 -4.53
CA ASP A 160 22.19 -19.57 -3.66
C ASP A 160 21.73 -18.24 -3.04
N VAL A 161 20.83 -17.53 -3.73
CA VAL A 161 19.75 -16.84 -3.01
C VAL A 161 18.63 -17.86 -2.87
N ALA A 162 18.70 -18.70 -1.84
CA ALA A 162 17.56 -19.54 -1.46
C ALA A 162 16.50 -18.61 -0.87
N PRO A 163 15.38 -18.35 -1.57
CA PRO A 163 14.34 -17.43 -1.11
C PRO A 163 13.86 -17.78 0.31
N GLU A 164 13.87 -19.08 0.63
CA GLU A 164 13.47 -19.59 1.94
C GLU A 164 14.38 -19.11 3.06
N LYS A 165 15.70 -18.94 2.82
CA LYS A 165 16.63 -18.42 3.83
C LYS A 165 16.45 -16.93 4.07
N VAL A 166 16.18 -16.16 3.02
CA VAL A 166 15.92 -14.72 3.14
C VAL A 166 14.57 -14.48 3.83
N LEU A 167 13.51 -15.22 3.44
CA LEU A 167 12.21 -15.16 4.11
C LEU A 167 12.29 -15.57 5.59
N ALA A 168 13.02 -16.65 5.90
CA ALA A 168 13.20 -17.11 7.28
C ALA A 168 13.99 -16.10 8.14
N GLU A 169 14.94 -15.38 7.55
CA GLU A 169 15.69 -14.33 8.24
C GLU A 169 14.82 -13.08 8.48
N ILE A 170 13.98 -12.70 7.51
CA ILE A 170 13.00 -11.60 7.67
C ILE A 170 11.94 -11.96 8.72
N GLU A 171 11.39 -13.18 8.69
CA GLU A 171 10.45 -13.65 9.73
C GLU A 171 11.09 -13.72 11.11
N ARG A 172 12.37 -14.05 11.22
CA ARG A 172 13.12 -14.00 12.49
C ARG A 172 13.21 -12.58 13.04
N HIS A 173 13.42 -11.59 12.16
CA HIS A 173 13.53 -10.19 12.57
C HIS A 173 12.17 -9.53 12.84
N ASN A 174 11.09 -10.00 12.21
CA ASN A 174 9.75 -9.42 12.33
C ASN A 174 8.87 -10.15 13.37
N ARG A 175 9.37 -11.24 13.98
CA ARG A 175 8.71 -11.87 15.13
C ARG A 175 8.87 -10.92 16.33
N PRO A 176 7.78 -10.39 16.91
CA PRO A 176 7.89 -9.66 18.17
C PRO A 176 8.55 -10.61 19.17
N GLU A 177 9.64 -10.20 19.81
CA GLU A 177 10.30 -10.97 20.86
C GLU A 177 9.21 -11.51 21.78
N SER A 178 8.94 -12.81 21.68
CA SER A 178 8.08 -13.50 22.63
C SER A 178 8.75 -13.30 23.97
N LEU A 179 8.10 -12.53 24.84
CA LEU A 179 8.48 -12.32 26.23
C LEU A 179 9.00 -13.66 26.78
N PRO A 180 10.19 -13.69 27.41
CA PRO A 180 10.71 -14.93 27.97
C PRO A 180 9.65 -15.53 28.87
N GLU A 181 9.31 -16.82 28.64
CA GLU A 181 8.42 -17.56 29.52
C GLU A 181 8.92 -17.39 30.95
N GLU A 182 8.08 -16.78 31.79
CA GLU A 182 8.31 -16.64 33.21
C GLU A 182 8.55 -18.05 33.77
N PRO A 183 9.71 -18.33 34.41
CA PRO A 183 10.00 -19.67 34.87
C PRO A 183 8.95 -20.08 35.91
N ASP A 184 8.33 -21.23 35.65
CA ASP A 184 7.44 -21.98 36.54
C ASP A 184 7.90 -21.85 37.99
N ASN A 185 7.20 -21.02 38.78
CA ASN A 185 7.53 -20.75 40.16
C ASN A 185 7.08 -21.95 41.01
N PRO A 186 8.01 -22.78 41.54
CA PRO A 186 7.63 -23.86 42.41
C PRO A 186 7.47 -23.29 43.82
N THR A 187 6.32 -22.65 44.08
CA THR A 187 5.89 -22.39 45.45
C THR A 187 5.00 -23.55 45.91
N ASP A 188 5.61 -24.72 46.05
CA ASP A 188 5.07 -25.81 46.85
C ASP A 188 5.81 -25.75 48.20
N ILE A 189 5.30 -24.91 49.10
CA ILE A 189 5.72 -24.91 50.51
C ILE A 189 4.74 -25.85 51.23
N PRO A 190 5.19 -26.98 51.77
CA PRO A 190 4.30 -27.87 52.52
C PRO A 190 3.90 -27.19 53.83
N HIS A 191 2.59 -27.14 54.08
CA HIS A 191 2.01 -26.86 55.40
C HIS A 191 2.04 -28.11 56.28
#